data_AF-A0A7S2R998-F1
#
_entry.id   AF-A0A7S2R998-F1
#
_cell.length_a   1.000
_cell.length_b   1.000
_cell.length_c   1.000
_cell.angle_alpha   90.00
_cell.angle_beta   90.00
_cell.angle_gamma   90.00
#
_symmetry.space_group_name_H-M   'P 1'
#
loop_
_entity.id
_entity.type
_entity.pdbx_description
1 polymer ?
#
loop_
_entity_poly.entity_id
_entity_poly.type
_entity_poly.pdbx_seq_one_letter_code
_entity_poly.pdbx_strand_id
1 'polypeptide(L)'
;MGTGGTLTGVAKFLRSKLPDVKIGLTDPCGAAIYRYFKDGELRAEGSSISEGIGQGRITGNMEGFSPDLLFEIPDTEMMDVMLDLQRFDGLAVGGSSAINVAGAIRVAKELGPGHTVCTVLCDLGERYASKLYNEHFLHSKGLPVAPWLKSVADQKIVDEEFFRVVETATDVAKKH
;
A
#
# COMPACT_ATOMS: atom_id res chain seq x y z
N MET A 1 -4.45 -0.16 -10.22
CA MET A 1 -5.58 0.25 -11.08
C MET A 1 -6.60 -0.89 -11.26
N GLY A 2 -7.91 -0.60 -11.12
CA GLY A 2 -9.02 -1.55 -11.36
C GLY A 2 -9.69 -1.36 -12.74
N THR A 3 -10.86 -0.74 -12.79
CA THR A 3 -11.53 -0.44 -14.08
C THR A 3 -10.85 0.67 -14.89
N GLY A 4 -9.96 1.45 -14.28
CA GLY A 4 -9.29 2.62 -14.86
C GLY A 4 -10.01 3.94 -14.63
N GLY A 5 -11.33 3.94 -14.39
CA GLY A 5 -12.16 5.15 -14.42
C GLY A 5 -11.70 6.28 -13.50
N THR A 6 -11.28 5.98 -12.26
CA THR A 6 -10.82 6.99 -11.31
C THR A 6 -9.56 7.69 -11.82
N LEU A 7 -8.49 6.95 -12.11
CA LEU A 7 -7.21 7.55 -12.48
C LEU A 7 -7.32 8.27 -13.82
N THR A 8 -7.94 7.65 -14.82
CA THR A 8 -7.99 8.18 -16.18
C THR A 8 -8.91 9.40 -16.26
N GLY A 9 -10.05 9.37 -15.56
CA GLY A 9 -10.98 10.49 -15.46
C GLY A 9 -10.38 11.67 -14.70
N VAL A 10 -9.76 11.43 -13.54
CA VAL A 10 -9.07 12.47 -12.76
C VAL A 10 -7.92 13.07 -13.57
N ALA A 11 -7.10 12.25 -14.23
CA ALA A 11 -6.00 12.71 -15.07
C ALA A 11 -6.47 13.63 -16.19
N LYS A 12 -7.53 13.23 -16.92
CA LYS A 12 -8.11 14.03 -18.00
C LYS A 12 -8.59 15.39 -17.48
N PHE A 13 -9.29 15.41 -16.35
CA PHE A 13 -9.79 16.66 -15.79
C PHE A 13 -8.65 17.55 -15.27
N LEU A 14 -7.73 17.00 -14.47
CA LEU A 14 -6.62 17.78 -13.90
C LEU A 14 -5.73 18.37 -14.98
N ARG A 15 -5.36 17.60 -16.02
CA ARG A 15 -4.57 18.13 -17.15
C ARG A 15 -5.27 19.27 -17.89
N SER A 16 -6.60 19.31 -17.91
CA SER A 16 -7.36 20.43 -18.50
C SER A 16 -7.30 21.73 -17.69
N LYS A 17 -6.92 21.65 -16.40
CA LYS A 17 -6.85 22.79 -15.47
C LYS A 17 -5.42 23.15 -15.06
N LEU A 18 -4.55 22.15 -15.02
CA LEU A 18 -3.16 22.20 -14.58
C LEU A 18 -2.32 21.43 -15.61
N PRO A 19 -1.88 22.08 -16.71
CA PRO A 19 -1.18 21.41 -17.80
C PRO A 19 0.10 20.67 -17.36
N ASP A 20 0.77 21.17 -16.32
CA ASP A 20 2.03 20.62 -15.81
C ASP A 20 1.84 19.55 -14.72
N VAL A 21 0.58 19.18 -14.40
CA VAL A 21 0.31 18.15 -13.39
C VAL A 21 0.90 16.81 -13.79
N LYS A 22 1.60 16.15 -12.85
CA LYS A 22 2.09 14.79 -13.03
C LYS A 22 1.05 13.78 -12.53
N ILE A 23 0.79 12.77 -13.34
CA ILE A 23 -0.14 11.68 -13.03
C ILE A 23 0.66 10.40 -12.78
N GLY A 24 0.67 9.95 -11.53
CA GLY A 24 1.26 8.66 -11.15
C GLY A 24 0.26 7.51 -11.27
N LEU A 25 0.69 6.40 -11.88
CA LEU A 25 0.00 5.11 -11.81
C LEU A 25 0.70 4.22 -10.80
N THR A 26 -0.11 3.68 -9.90
CA THR A 26 0.31 2.78 -8.83
C THR A 26 -0.46 1.46 -9.00
N ASP A 27 0.30 0.38 -9.10
CA ASP A 27 -0.26 -0.95 -9.37
C ASP A 27 0.33 -1.97 -8.40
N PRO A 28 -0.46 -2.96 -7.95
CA PRO A 28 0.07 -4.07 -7.18
C PRO A 28 0.91 -4.99 -8.06
N CYS A 29 1.82 -5.74 -7.45
CA CYS A 29 2.38 -6.93 -8.10
C CYS A 29 1.26 -7.88 -8.60
N GLY A 30 1.50 -8.55 -9.72
CA GLY A 30 0.50 -9.41 -10.39
C GLY A 30 -0.48 -8.66 -11.31
N ALA A 31 -0.48 -7.33 -11.32
CA ALA A 31 -1.23 -6.55 -12.30
C ALA A 31 -0.50 -6.49 -13.66
N ALA A 32 -1.25 -6.39 -14.76
CA ALA A 32 -0.65 -6.24 -16.09
C ALA A 32 -0.47 -4.77 -16.52
N ILE A 33 -1.14 -3.82 -15.85
CA ILE A 33 -1.20 -2.43 -16.33
C ILE A 33 0.12 -1.69 -16.12
N TYR A 34 0.79 -1.89 -14.99
CA TYR A 34 2.15 -1.36 -14.78
C TYR A 34 3.10 -1.77 -15.93
N ARG A 35 3.15 -3.07 -16.25
CA ARG A 35 4.01 -3.61 -17.31
C ARG A 35 3.61 -3.14 -18.70
N TYR A 36 2.31 -2.99 -18.95
CA TYR A 36 1.85 -2.42 -20.21
C TYR A 36 2.39 -1.01 -20.44
N PHE A 37 2.30 -0.12 -19.45
CA PHE A 37 2.79 1.25 -19.63
C PHE A 37 4.32 1.36 -19.55
N LYS A 38 4.99 0.44 -18.86
CA LYS A 38 6.44 0.43 -18.75
C LYS A 38 7.14 -0.19 -19.96
N ASP A 39 6.67 -1.37 -20.36
CA ASP A 39 7.36 -2.28 -21.28
C ASP A 39 6.58 -2.45 -22.61
N GLY A 40 5.33 -1.98 -22.68
CA GLY A 40 4.45 -2.15 -23.85
C GLY A 40 3.70 -3.48 -23.92
N GLU A 41 3.90 -4.37 -22.94
CA GLU A 41 3.34 -5.72 -22.92
C GLU A 41 2.34 -5.92 -21.78
N LEU A 42 1.18 -6.49 -22.08
CA LEU A 42 0.23 -6.94 -21.05
C LEU A 42 0.72 -8.26 -20.44
N ARG A 43 1.53 -8.14 -19.40
CA ARG A 43 2.07 -9.29 -18.65
C ARG A 43 1.82 -9.12 -17.17
N ALA A 44 1.16 -10.11 -16.56
CA ALA A 44 1.01 -10.23 -15.12
C ALA A 44 2.15 -11.09 -14.55
N GLU A 45 2.86 -10.56 -13.55
CA GLU A 45 3.97 -11.25 -12.89
C GLU A 45 3.85 -11.08 -11.37
N GLY A 46 3.90 -12.18 -10.63
CA GLY A 46 3.62 -12.20 -9.20
C GLY A 46 2.12 -12.21 -8.87
N SER A 47 1.80 -11.82 -7.64
CA SER A 47 0.42 -11.71 -7.16
C SER A 47 0.33 -10.67 -6.04
N SER A 48 -0.91 -10.30 -5.70
CA SER A 48 -1.20 -9.42 -4.58
C SER A 48 -2.44 -9.91 -3.84
N ILE A 49 -2.46 -9.72 -2.53
CA ILE A 49 -3.65 -9.95 -1.69
C ILE A 49 -4.62 -8.77 -1.70
N SER A 50 -4.26 -7.66 -2.36
CA SER A 50 -5.14 -6.50 -2.52
C SER A 50 -6.36 -6.84 -3.39
N GLU A 51 -7.49 -6.19 -3.11
CA GLU A 51 -8.74 -6.41 -3.82
C GLU A 51 -9.24 -5.11 -4.46
N GLY A 52 -10.07 -5.24 -5.51
CA GLY A 52 -10.64 -4.10 -6.24
C GLY A 52 -9.69 -3.43 -7.26
N ILE A 53 -8.43 -3.85 -7.30
CA ILE A 53 -7.40 -3.40 -8.24
C ILE A 53 -6.65 -4.61 -8.83
N GLY A 54 -5.70 -4.38 -9.74
CA GLY A 54 -4.92 -5.45 -10.36
C GLY A 54 -5.51 -5.92 -11.68
N GLN A 55 -5.63 -5.00 -12.64
CA GLN A 55 -6.26 -5.28 -13.92
C GLN A 55 -5.32 -6.05 -14.88
N GLY A 56 -5.89 -7.03 -15.60
CA GLY A 56 -5.15 -7.86 -16.56
C GLY A 56 -5.24 -7.42 -18.02
N ARG A 57 -6.07 -6.40 -18.33
CA ARG A 57 -6.33 -5.91 -19.69
C ARG A 57 -6.58 -4.41 -19.73
N ILE A 58 -6.33 -3.79 -20.88
CA ILE A 58 -6.74 -2.41 -21.13
C ILE A 58 -8.28 -2.35 -21.26
N THR A 59 -8.92 -1.53 -20.44
CA THR A 59 -10.36 -1.29 -20.49
C THR A 59 -10.67 -0.07 -21.35
N GLY A 60 -11.92 0.11 -21.79
CA GLY A 60 -12.33 1.31 -22.51
C GLY A 60 -12.13 2.62 -21.72
N ASN A 61 -12.12 2.56 -20.39
CA ASN A 61 -11.83 3.75 -19.57
C ASN A 61 -10.37 4.20 -19.68
N MET A 62 -9.46 3.35 -20.15
CA MET A 62 -8.03 3.62 -20.28
C MET A 62 -7.65 4.09 -21.69
N GLU A 63 -8.61 4.22 -22.60
CA GLU A 63 -8.35 4.68 -23.96
C GLU A 63 -7.75 6.09 -23.96
N GLY A 64 -6.61 6.25 -24.65
CA GLY A 64 -5.88 7.52 -24.71
C GLY A 64 -5.22 7.97 -23.41
N PHE A 65 -5.23 7.14 -22.36
CA PHE A 65 -4.55 7.44 -21.11
C PHE A 65 -3.05 7.11 -21.21
N SER A 66 -2.22 7.96 -20.63
CA SER A 66 -0.79 7.70 -20.41
C SER A 66 -0.34 8.35 -19.09
N PRO A 67 0.25 7.60 -18.15
CA PRO A 67 0.79 8.13 -16.90
C PRO A 67 2.17 8.77 -17.09
N ASP A 68 2.51 9.73 -16.22
CA ASP A 68 3.82 10.37 -16.19
C ASP A 68 4.82 9.62 -15.30
N LEU A 69 4.31 8.97 -14.24
CA LEU A 69 5.08 8.20 -13.27
C LEU A 69 4.46 6.82 -13.09
N LEU A 70 5.29 5.79 -12.89
CA LEU A 70 4.88 4.39 -12.84
C LEU A 70 5.48 3.70 -11.62
N PHE A 71 4.64 3.15 -10.75
CA PHE A 71 5.09 2.39 -9.58
C PHE A 71 4.37 1.05 -9.47
N GLU A 72 5.15 -0.01 -9.31
CA GLU A 72 4.70 -1.32 -8.87
C GLU A 72 4.97 -1.42 -7.36
N ILE A 73 3.94 -1.75 -6.59
CA ILE A 73 3.97 -1.80 -5.12
C ILE A 73 3.82 -3.26 -4.67
N PRO A 74 4.81 -3.82 -3.96
CA PRO A 74 4.70 -5.15 -3.38
C PRO A 74 3.77 -5.16 -2.17
N ASP A 75 3.17 -6.32 -1.87
CA ASP A 75 2.28 -6.47 -0.72
C ASP A 75 2.95 -6.12 0.61
N THR A 76 4.25 -6.35 0.76
CA THR A 76 4.98 -5.98 1.99
C THR A 76 4.94 -4.48 2.24
N GLU A 77 5.21 -3.66 1.23
CA GLU A 77 5.15 -2.20 1.34
C GLU A 77 3.71 -1.69 1.50
N MET A 78 2.75 -2.33 0.82
CA MET A 78 1.33 -2.06 1.07
C MET A 78 0.98 -2.29 2.55
N MET A 79 1.42 -3.42 3.12
CA MET A 79 1.15 -3.75 4.51
C MET A 79 1.81 -2.76 5.47
N ASP A 80 3.09 -2.42 5.27
CA ASP A 80 3.79 -1.46 6.11
C ASP A 80 3.05 -0.10 6.14
N VAL A 81 2.69 0.43 4.96
CA VAL A 81 1.94 1.68 4.85
C VAL A 81 0.55 1.58 5.49
N MET A 82 -0.16 0.46 5.30
CA MET A 82 -1.48 0.25 5.89
C MET A 82 -1.43 0.25 7.42
N LEU A 83 -0.42 -0.41 7.99
CA LEU A 83 -0.23 -0.49 9.44
C LEU A 83 0.21 0.85 10.03
N ASP A 84 1.04 1.62 9.32
CA ASP A 84 1.45 2.96 9.72
C ASP A 84 0.26 3.94 9.70
N LEU A 85 -0.56 3.92 8.65
CA LEU A 85 -1.80 4.72 8.58
C LEU A 85 -2.73 4.42 9.76
N GLN A 86 -2.87 3.14 10.12
CA GLN A 86 -3.68 2.76 11.27
C GLN A 86 -3.06 3.25 12.59
N ARG A 87 -1.75 3.08 12.76
CA ARG A 87 -1.05 3.36 14.02
C ARG A 87 -0.89 4.85 14.30
N PHE A 88 -0.49 5.62 13.28
CA PHE A 88 -0.07 7.00 13.43
C PHE A 88 -1.15 7.99 13.03
N ASP A 89 -2.00 7.64 12.06
CA ASP A 89 -3.05 8.53 11.55
C ASP A 89 -4.47 8.11 12.00
N GLY A 90 -4.62 6.93 12.61
CA GLY A 90 -5.92 6.40 13.02
C GLY A 90 -6.80 5.96 11.85
N LEU A 91 -6.21 5.68 10.69
CA LEU A 91 -6.93 5.35 9.46
C LEU A 91 -6.84 3.86 9.15
N ALA A 92 -7.93 3.13 9.41
CA ALA A 92 -8.09 1.74 9.00
C ALA A 92 -8.69 1.64 7.58
N VAL A 93 -7.85 1.34 6.59
CA VAL A 93 -8.20 1.39 5.15
C VAL A 93 -8.04 0.04 4.44
N GLY A 94 -8.62 -0.10 3.26
CA GLY A 94 -8.36 -1.24 2.37
C GLY A 94 -6.98 -1.21 1.71
N GLY A 95 -6.54 -2.35 1.16
CA GLY A 95 -5.22 -2.48 0.54
C GLY A 95 -4.98 -1.55 -0.65
N SER A 96 -6.04 -1.23 -1.41
CA SER A 96 -5.91 -0.29 -2.55
C SER A 96 -5.57 1.14 -2.10
N SER A 97 -6.10 1.57 -0.95
CA SER A 97 -5.74 2.85 -0.31
C SER A 97 -4.27 2.86 0.11
N ALA A 98 -3.80 1.78 0.72
CA ALA A 98 -2.41 1.67 1.14
C ALA A 98 -1.42 1.67 -0.04
N ILE A 99 -1.74 0.97 -1.14
CA ILE A 99 -0.98 1.04 -2.40
C ILE A 99 -0.95 2.45 -2.98
N ASN A 100 -2.09 3.14 -2.94
CA ASN A 100 -2.21 4.53 -3.36
C ASN A 100 -1.34 5.49 -2.53
N VAL A 101 -1.25 5.27 -1.22
CA VAL A 101 -0.40 6.06 -0.31
C VAL A 101 1.07 5.72 -0.49
N ALA A 102 1.45 4.44 -0.61
CA ALA A 102 2.82 4.02 -0.93
C ALA A 102 3.31 4.69 -2.22
N GLY A 103 2.45 4.67 -3.24
CA GLY A 103 2.68 5.37 -4.50
C GLY A 103 2.82 6.89 -4.34
N ALA A 104 1.95 7.53 -3.56
CA ALA A 104 2.05 8.96 -3.28
C ALA A 104 3.37 9.34 -2.58
N ILE A 105 3.83 8.50 -1.64
CA ILE A 105 5.13 8.66 -0.98
C ILE A 105 6.27 8.58 -2.02
N ARG A 106 6.20 7.61 -2.96
CA ARG A 106 7.20 7.49 -4.03
C ARG A 106 7.16 8.67 -5.00
N VAL A 107 5.97 9.16 -5.37
CA VAL A 107 5.81 10.39 -6.17
C VAL A 107 6.43 11.59 -5.45
N ALA A 108 6.15 11.77 -4.16
CA ALA A 108 6.68 12.89 -3.38
C ALA A 108 8.22 12.84 -3.30
N LYS A 109 8.80 11.64 -3.18
CA LYS A 109 10.26 11.44 -3.23
C LYS A 109 10.84 11.80 -4.60
N GLU A 110 10.19 11.39 -5.69
CA GLU A 110 10.61 11.68 -7.07
C GLU A 110 10.57 13.18 -7.39
N LEU A 111 9.50 13.88 -6.98
CA LEU A 111 9.34 15.31 -7.23
C LEU A 111 10.20 16.19 -6.31
N GLY A 112 10.53 15.69 -5.12
CA GLY A 112 11.25 16.45 -4.10
C GLY A 112 10.36 17.44 -3.33
N PRO A 113 10.93 18.12 -2.31
CA PRO A 113 10.19 18.99 -1.40
C PRO A 113 9.55 20.18 -2.13
N GLY A 114 8.45 20.70 -1.57
CA GLY A 114 7.71 21.84 -2.12
C GLY A 114 6.55 21.49 -3.05
N HIS A 115 6.36 20.20 -3.35
CA HIS A 115 5.24 19.71 -4.15
C HIS A 115 4.06 19.27 -3.28
N THR A 116 2.85 19.38 -3.84
CA THR A 116 1.63 18.80 -3.24
C THR A 116 1.27 17.53 -4.01
N VAL A 117 1.16 16.41 -3.30
CA VAL A 117 0.75 15.12 -3.86
C VAL A 117 -0.59 14.72 -3.26
N CYS A 118 -1.52 14.29 -4.10
CA CYS A 118 -2.84 13.82 -3.70
C CYS A 118 -3.04 12.38 -4.19
N THR A 119 -3.76 11.59 -3.41
CA THR A 119 -4.14 10.21 -3.73
C THR A 119 -5.51 9.88 -3.14
N VAL A 120 -6.02 8.68 -3.42
CA VAL A 120 -7.38 8.28 -3.00
C VAL A 120 -7.31 7.19 -1.95
N LEU A 121 -8.03 7.39 -0.84
CA LEU A 121 -8.38 6.32 0.10
C LEU A 121 -9.73 5.75 -0.33
N CYS A 122 -9.71 4.56 -0.93
CA CYS A 122 -10.83 4.00 -1.67
C CYS A 122 -11.98 3.52 -0.77
N ASP A 123 -11.66 2.82 0.31
CA ASP A 123 -12.63 2.26 1.25
C ASP A 123 -12.01 1.89 2.61
N LEU A 124 -12.89 1.51 3.53
CA LEU A 124 -12.59 1.17 4.92
C LEU A 124 -12.02 -0.25 5.05
N GLY A 125 -11.10 -0.42 6.00
CA GLY A 125 -10.42 -1.69 6.28
C GLY A 125 -11.34 -2.81 6.80
N GLU A 126 -12.49 -2.47 7.38
CA GLU A 126 -13.45 -3.44 7.94
C GLU A 126 -13.89 -4.52 6.93
N ARG A 127 -13.97 -4.16 5.64
CA ARG A 127 -14.35 -5.06 4.54
C ARG A 127 -13.35 -6.20 4.36
N TYR A 128 -12.14 -6.01 4.86
CA TYR A 128 -11.01 -6.91 4.69
C TYR A 128 -10.55 -7.52 6.02
N ALA A 129 -11.38 -7.44 7.07
CA ALA A 129 -11.04 -7.90 8.42
C ALA A 129 -10.59 -9.38 8.46
N SER A 130 -11.18 -10.23 7.62
CA SER A 130 -10.83 -11.66 7.54
C SER A 130 -9.53 -11.97 6.78
N LYS A 131 -8.91 -10.96 6.15
CA LYS A 131 -7.68 -11.09 5.37
C LYS A 131 -6.62 -10.08 5.82
N LEU A 132 -6.74 -8.82 5.39
CA LEU A 132 -5.73 -7.77 5.59
C LEU A 132 -5.48 -7.44 7.07
N TYR A 133 -6.46 -7.71 7.94
CA TYR A 133 -6.37 -7.50 9.39
C TYR A 133 -6.45 -8.81 10.18
N ASN A 134 -6.11 -9.95 9.54
CA ASN A 134 -6.13 -11.26 10.17
C ASN A 134 -4.72 -11.84 10.26
N GLU A 135 -4.22 -12.02 11.49
CA GLU A 135 -2.88 -12.58 11.76
C GLU A 135 -2.63 -13.90 11.04
N HIS A 136 -3.54 -14.88 11.15
CA HIS A 136 -3.36 -16.20 10.54
C HIS A 136 -3.26 -16.12 9.01
N PHE A 137 -4.10 -15.29 8.38
CA PHE A 137 -4.05 -15.06 6.95
C PHE A 137 -2.72 -14.42 6.53
N LEU A 138 -2.29 -13.37 7.24
CA LEU A 138 -1.04 -12.68 6.94
C LEU A 138 0.18 -13.60 7.09
N HIS A 139 0.23 -14.41 8.16
CA HIS A 139 1.26 -15.43 8.32
C HIS A 139 1.25 -16.47 7.20
N SER A 140 0.06 -16.92 6.76
CA SER A 140 -0.05 -17.86 5.62
C SER A 140 0.50 -17.29 4.31
N LYS A 141 0.66 -15.96 4.23
CA LYS A 141 1.22 -15.24 3.08
C LYS A 141 2.65 -14.74 3.32
N GLY A 142 3.22 -14.98 4.50
CA GLY A 142 4.55 -14.48 4.86
C GLY A 142 4.62 -12.95 4.94
N LEU A 143 3.51 -12.29 5.29
CA LEU A 143 3.40 -10.83 5.35
C LEU A 143 3.54 -10.28 6.77
N PRO A 144 3.89 -8.99 6.92
CA PRO A 144 4.00 -8.34 8.22
C PRO A 144 2.70 -8.42 9.02
N VAL A 145 2.82 -8.72 10.32
CA VAL A 145 1.71 -8.72 11.28
C VAL A 145 1.98 -7.66 12.35
N ALA A 146 1.05 -6.74 12.51
CA ALA A 146 1.17 -5.73 13.56
C ALA A 146 1.04 -6.36 14.95
N PRO A 147 1.77 -5.84 15.97
CA PRO A 147 1.67 -6.34 17.34
C PRO A 147 0.24 -6.34 17.91
N TRP A 148 -0.59 -5.36 17.54
CA TRP A 148 -1.98 -5.26 18.00
C TRP A 148 -2.95 -6.22 17.29
N LEU A 149 -2.53 -6.86 16.19
CA LEU A 149 -3.31 -7.90 15.51
C LEU A 149 -2.97 -9.31 16.00
N LYS A 150 -1.90 -9.46 16.78
CA LYS A 150 -1.49 -10.74 17.34
C LYS A 150 -2.54 -11.30 18.29
N SER A 151 -2.74 -12.61 18.26
CA SER A 151 -3.64 -13.32 19.15
C SER A 151 -3.27 -13.06 20.61
N VAL A 152 -4.24 -13.19 21.52
CA VAL A 152 -3.99 -13.01 22.96
C VAL A 152 -2.90 -13.98 23.48
N ALA A 153 -2.77 -15.16 22.88
CA ALA A 153 -1.72 -16.11 23.22
C ALA A 153 -0.33 -15.58 22.79
N ASP A 154 -0.24 -15.03 21.57
CA ASP A 154 1.00 -14.49 21.03
C ASP A 154 1.37 -13.15 21.67
N GLN A 155 0.39 -12.36 22.10
CA GLN A 155 0.61 -11.12 22.87
C GLN A 155 1.28 -11.39 24.21
N LYS A 156 0.86 -12.43 24.94
CA LYS A 156 1.53 -12.81 26.20
C LYS A 156 3.01 -13.12 26.00
N ILE A 157 3.36 -13.79 24.91
CA ILE A 157 4.76 -14.11 24.57
C ILE A 157 5.55 -12.82 24.28
N VAL A 158 4.97 -11.90 23.50
CA VAL A 158 5.61 -10.62 23.18
C VAL A 158 5.81 -9.77 24.44
N ASP A 159 4.81 -9.72 25.32
CA ASP A 159 4.90 -8.99 26.58
C ASP A 159 5.97 -9.61 27.49
N GLU A 160 6.00 -10.94 27.64
CA GLU A 160 7.03 -11.65 28.40
C GLU A 160 8.44 -11.41 27.86
N GLU A 161 8.63 -11.43 26.53
CA GLU A 161 9.92 -11.07 25.92
C GLU A 161 10.29 -9.62 26.16
N PHE A 162 9.34 -8.68 26.02
CA PHE A 162 9.55 -7.27 26.28
C PHE A 162 9.98 -7.04 27.73
N PHE A 163 9.26 -7.61 28.70
CA PHE A 163 9.61 -7.51 30.12
C PHE A 163 10.99 -8.10 30.41
N ARG A 164 11.33 -9.24 29.82
CA ARG A 164 12.65 -9.87 29.98
C ARG A 164 13.79 -9.00 29.40
N VAL A 165 13.58 -8.33 28.26
CA VAL A 165 14.55 -7.38 27.70
C VAL A 165 14.74 -6.18 28.61
N VAL A 166 13.64 -5.63 29.15
CA VAL A 166 13.66 -4.51 30.10
C VAL A 166 14.40 -4.90 31.40
N GLU A 167 14.10 -6.06 31.97
CA GLU A 167 14.78 -6.58 33.16
C GLU A 167 16.28 -6.74 32.92
N THR A 168 16.67 -7.36 31.80
CA THR A 168 18.08 -7.54 31.42
C THR A 168 18.79 -6.19 31.28
N ALA A 169 18.15 -5.21 30.66
CA ALA A 169 18.71 -3.86 30.52
C ALA A 169 18.88 -3.16 31.89
N THR A 170 17.91 -3.32 32.79
CA THR A 170 18.00 -2.76 34.16
C THR A 170 19.06 -3.45 35.02
N ASP A 171 19.29 -4.75 34.85
CA ASP A 171 20.32 -5.47 35.59
C ASP A 171 21.74 -5.13 35.12
N VAL A 172 21.92 -4.84 33.83
CA VAL A 172 23.18 -4.29 33.30
C VAL A 172 23.43 -2.89 33.86
N ALA A 173 22.40 -2.05 33.97
CA ALA A 173 22.53 -0.69 34.50
C ALA A 173 22.85 -0.64 36.01
N LYS A 174 22.48 -1.66 36.80
CA LYS A 174 22.78 -1.73 38.25
C LYS A 174 24.17 -2.29 38.58
N LYS A 175 24.90 -2.83 37.60
CA LYS A 175 26.26 -3.40 37.78
C LYS A 175 27.40 -2.41 37.49
N HIS A 176 27.07 -1.15 37.19
CA HIS A 176 28.02 -0.04 37.01
C HIS A 176 27.70 1.09 38.00
#